data_AF-A0A090LU03-F1
#
_entry.id   AF-A0A090LU03-F1
#
_cell.length_a   1.000
_cell.length_b   1.000
_cell.length_c   1.000
_cell.angle_alpha   90.00
_cell.angle_beta   90.00
_cell.angle_gamma   90.00
#
_symmetry.space_group_name_H-M   'P 1'
#
loop_
_entity.id
_entity.type
_entity.pdbx_description
1 polymer ?
#
loop_
_entity_poly.entity_id
_entity_poly.type
_entity_poly.pdbx_seq_one_letter_code
_entity_poly.pdbx_strand_id
1 'polypeptide(L)'
;MISYFVPIEKVYTKTIDKIHWTSLYAISISVAFFVVERIIALIFVKTYEHFNKNLPILGMVFSIISWSVSASFQLLYKFKIVNDFHTILFTGSLQIIIIICYVLFFFYKIFKLKKNIDHSLSKRYQEEENLKSASLLKYILSFTVLAATYNIVFYIIYVRYNFYKYGGGFSLLTFQVPQLIQVMTTAIVILIQQRVFYRIFIKIAIILCKSNKVCIEDKHYSLQKSRINAIDLSGNSERTNVYFNSLQSVWKLNKTT
;
A
#
# COMPACT_ATOMS: atom_id res chain seq x y z
N MET A 1 41.49 -32.29 -22.29
CA MET A 1 40.08 -31.86 -22.39
C MET A 1 39.60 -31.54 -20.98
N ILE A 2 40.02 -30.38 -20.46
CA ILE A 2 39.76 -29.95 -19.07
C ILE A 2 38.46 -29.16 -19.11
N SER A 3 37.46 -29.73 -18.47
CA SER A 3 36.07 -29.31 -18.46
C SER A 3 35.92 -27.87 -17.99
N TYR A 4 35.25 -27.06 -18.80
CA TYR A 4 34.72 -25.72 -18.50
C TYR A 4 33.59 -25.77 -17.46
N PHE A 5 33.80 -26.43 -16.32
CA PHE A 5 32.93 -26.27 -15.15
C PHE A 5 33.30 -24.96 -14.44
N VAL A 6 33.01 -23.83 -15.10
CA VAL A 6 32.74 -22.60 -14.36
C VAL A 6 31.62 -22.97 -13.40
N PRO A 7 31.81 -22.86 -12.08
CA PRO A 7 30.89 -23.46 -11.12
C PRO A 7 29.52 -22.83 -11.32
N ILE A 8 28.56 -23.66 -11.74
CA ILE A 8 27.17 -23.29 -11.99
C ILE A 8 26.61 -22.46 -10.82
N GLU A 9 27.08 -22.75 -9.62
CA GLU A 9 26.82 -22.03 -8.37
C GLU A 9 27.18 -20.54 -8.41
N LYS A 10 28.32 -20.14 -8.99
CA LYS A 10 28.73 -18.72 -9.11
C LYS A 10 27.93 -17.95 -10.16
N VAL A 11 27.39 -18.64 -11.18
CA VAL A 11 26.53 -18.02 -12.20
C VAL A 11 25.10 -17.86 -11.66
N TYR A 12 24.62 -18.87 -10.93
CA TYR A 12 23.30 -18.88 -10.31
C TYR A 12 23.16 -17.79 -9.24
N THR A 13 24.12 -17.70 -8.31
CA THR A 13 24.18 -16.67 -7.26
C THR A 13 24.18 -15.25 -7.84
N LYS A 14 25.04 -14.97 -8.84
CA LYS A 14 25.08 -13.66 -9.51
C LYS A 14 23.79 -13.27 -10.23
N THR A 15 23.02 -14.24 -10.69
CA THR A 15 21.76 -13.98 -11.40
C THR A 15 20.64 -13.70 -10.40
N ILE A 16 20.59 -14.49 -9.32
CA ILE A 16 19.67 -14.27 -8.20
C ILE A 16 19.89 -12.89 -7.57
N ASP A 17 21.14 -12.50 -7.31
CA ASP A 17 21.45 -11.21 -6.72
C ASP A 17 20.93 -10.05 -7.58
N LYS A 18 21.09 -10.14 -8.90
CA LYS A 18 20.58 -9.10 -9.81
C LYS A 18 19.06 -9.03 -9.81
N ILE A 19 18.39 -10.19 -9.82
CA ILE A 19 16.92 -10.25 -9.77
C ILE A 19 16.43 -9.68 -8.44
N HIS A 20 17.09 -10.02 -7.33
CA HIS A 20 16.79 -9.50 -5.99
C HIS A 20 16.87 -7.97 -5.95
N TRP A 21 17.99 -7.39 -6.38
CA TRP A 21 18.18 -5.93 -6.39
C TRP A 21 17.18 -5.22 -7.30
N THR A 22 16.94 -5.76 -8.50
CA THR A 22 15.93 -5.22 -9.43
C THR A 22 14.53 -5.30 -8.83
N SER A 23 14.20 -6.39 -8.14
CA SER A 23 12.89 -6.54 -7.50
C SER A 23 12.71 -5.54 -6.36
N LEU A 24 13.75 -5.34 -5.54
CA LEU A 24 13.73 -4.34 -4.46
C LEU A 24 13.48 -2.92 -4.96
N TYR A 25 14.18 -2.50 -6.02
CA TYR A 25 13.97 -1.19 -6.62
C TYR A 25 12.57 -1.06 -7.24
N ALA A 26 12.11 -2.09 -7.95
CA ALA A 26 10.78 -2.10 -8.56
C ALA A 26 9.69 -1.95 -7.49
N ILE A 27 9.80 -2.69 -6.38
CA ILE A 27 8.86 -2.59 -5.27
C ILE A 27 8.87 -1.18 -4.66
N SER A 28 10.05 -0.61 -4.41
CA SER A 28 10.16 0.75 -3.84
C SER A 28 9.47 1.80 -4.71
N ILE A 29 9.68 1.75 -6.03
CA ILE A 29 9.00 2.63 -7.00
C ILE A 29 7.49 2.36 -7.03
N SER A 30 7.08 1.09 -7.02
CA SER A 30 5.66 0.71 -7.01
C SER A 30 4.91 1.25 -5.80
N VAL A 31 5.55 1.33 -4.62
CA VAL A 31 4.89 1.94 -3.44
C VAL A 31 4.62 3.42 -3.67
N ALA A 32 5.55 4.16 -4.29
CA ALA A 32 5.33 5.57 -4.61
C ALA A 32 4.16 5.73 -5.58
N PHE A 33 4.11 4.92 -6.63
CA PHE A 33 3.00 4.93 -7.58
C PHE A 33 1.67 4.50 -6.97
N PHE A 34 1.66 3.57 -6.03
CA PHE A 34 0.45 3.20 -5.31
C PHE A 34 -0.11 4.40 -4.51
N VAL A 35 0.75 5.16 -3.84
CA VAL A 35 0.31 6.37 -3.12
C VAL A 35 -0.24 7.41 -4.10
N VAL A 36 0.44 7.64 -5.23
CA VAL A 36 -0.01 8.56 -6.29
C VAL A 36 -1.36 8.11 -6.85
N GLU A 37 -1.51 6.83 -7.20
CA GLU A 37 -2.77 6.24 -7.68
C GLU A 37 -3.91 6.47 -6.70
N ARG A 38 -3.67 6.23 -5.39
CA ARG A 38 -4.69 6.45 -4.37
C ARG A 38 -5.10 7.91 -4.25
N ILE A 39 -4.17 8.85 -4.38
CA ILE A 39 -4.49 10.28 -4.36
C ILE A 39 -5.27 10.68 -5.60
N ILE A 40 -4.89 10.18 -6.78
CA ILE A 40 -5.64 10.40 -8.03
C ILE A 40 -7.07 9.85 -7.89
N ALA A 41 -7.23 8.64 -7.35
CA ALA A 41 -8.53 8.03 -7.11
C ALA A 41 -9.41 8.87 -6.17
N LEU A 42 -8.81 9.48 -5.14
CA LEU A 42 -9.52 10.31 -4.17
C LEU A 42 -9.93 11.70 -4.72
N ILE A 43 -9.09 12.30 -5.56
CA ILE A 43 -9.36 13.61 -6.17
C ILE A 43 -10.31 13.47 -7.36
N PHE A 44 -10.08 12.48 -8.22
CA PHE A 44 -10.77 12.28 -9.49
C PHE A 44 -11.62 11.01 -9.52
N VAL A 45 -12.41 10.77 -8.46
CA VAL A 45 -13.22 9.55 -8.25
C VAL A 45 -13.96 9.11 -9.52
N LYS A 46 -14.75 10.00 -10.14
CA LYS A 46 -15.57 9.65 -11.32
C LYS A 46 -14.73 9.22 -12.52
N THR A 47 -13.65 9.94 -12.79
CA THR A 47 -12.75 9.63 -13.91
C THR A 47 -12.00 8.34 -13.64
N TYR A 48 -11.50 8.17 -12.41
CA TYR A 48 -10.80 6.96 -11.98
C TYR A 48 -11.69 5.72 -12.06
N GLU A 49 -12.94 5.78 -11.59
CA GLU A 49 -13.91 4.69 -11.69
C GLU A 49 -14.26 4.36 -13.14
N HIS A 50 -14.34 5.36 -14.02
CA HIS A 50 -14.60 5.14 -15.43
C HIS A 50 -13.46 4.39 -16.12
N PHE A 51 -12.21 4.82 -15.90
CA PHE A 51 -11.03 4.18 -16.49
C PHE A 51 -10.72 2.81 -15.90
N ASN A 52 -10.96 2.61 -14.59
CA ASN A 52 -10.63 1.37 -13.89
C ASN A 52 -11.84 0.45 -13.66
N LYS A 53 -12.94 0.63 -14.40
CA LYS A 53 -14.19 -0.12 -14.19
C LYS A 53 -14.01 -1.64 -14.34
N ASN A 54 -13.27 -2.05 -15.37
CA ASN A 54 -13.12 -3.47 -15.73
C ASN A 54 -11.73 -4.01 -15.36
N LEU A 55 -10.69 -3.18 -15.53
CA LEU A 55 -9.30 -3.53 -15.26
C LEU A 55 -8.60 -2.34 -14.60
N PRO A 56 -7.69 -2.54 -13.64
CA PRO A 56 -6.89 -1.48 -13.02
C PRO A 56 -5.78 -1.02 -13.99
N ILE A 57 -6.15 -0.34 -15.08
CA ILE A 57 -5.24 0.10 -16.15
C ILE A 57 -4.13 0.97 -15.58
N LEU A 58 -4.48 1.91 -14.68
CA LEU A 58 -3.52 2.85 -14.11
C LEU A 58 -2.44 2.12 -13.28
N GLY A 59 -2.84 1.20 -12.42
CA GLY A 59 -1.92 0.35 -11.66
C GLY A 59 -1.05 -0.57 -12.55
N MET A 60 -1.60 -1.10 -13.65
CA MET A 60 -0.82 -1.91 -14.62
C MET A 60 0.26 -1.07 -15.30
N VAL A 61 -0.07 0.13 -15.76
CA VAL A 61 0.89 1.05 -16.38
C VAL A 61 2.00 1.42 -15.39
N PHE A 62 1.63 1.76 -14.16
CA PHE A 62 2.62 2.07 -13.12
C PHE A 62 3.53 0.88 -12.76
N SER A 63 3.00 -0.34 -12.78
CA SER A 63 3.81 -1.55 -12.60
C SER A 63 4.82 -1.73 -13.74
N ILE A 64 4.40 -1.57 -14.99
CA ILE A 64 5.31 -1.68 -16.14
C ILE A 64 6.42 -0.62 -16.06
N ILE A 65 6.06 0.62 -15.69
CA ILE A 65 7.03 1.70 -15.52
C ILE A 65 8.00 1.38 -14.37
N SER A 66 7.53 0.88 -13.23
CA SER A 66 8.40 0.58 -12.08
C SER A 66 9.44 -0.48 -12.41
N TRP A 67 9.04 -1.55 -13.09
CA TRP A 67 9.95 -2.60 -13.56
C TRP A 67 10.94 -2.09 -14.60
N SER A 68 10.49 -1.24 -15.54
CA SER A 68 11.34 -0.68 -16.59
C SER A 68 12.41 0.26 -16.02
N VAL A 69 12.03 1.15 -15.09
CA VAL A 69 12.96 2.06 -14.41
C VAL A 69 13.93 1.28 -13.55
N SER A 70 13.45 0.28 -12.81
CA SER A 70 14.30 -0.58 -11.97
C SER A 70 15.35 -1.33 -12.79
N ALA A 71 14.95 -1.98 -13.89
CA ALA A 71 15.87 -2.69 -14.76
C ALA A 71 16.92 -1.76 -15.39
N SER A 72 16.49 -0.55 -15.80
CA SER A 72 17.38 0.47 -16.33
C SER A 72 18.40 0.95 -15.29
N PHE A 73 17.95 1.18 -14.06
CA PHE A 73 18.82 1.60 -12.96
C PHE A 73 19.86 0.52 -12.62
N GLN A 74 19.45 -0.75 -12.59
CA GLN A 74 20.36 -1.88 -12.38
C GLN A 74 21.40 -2.02 -13.50
N LEU A 75 21.02 -1.76 -14.75
CA LEU A 75 21.95 -1.73 -15.88
C LEU A 75 22.97 -0.61 -15.71
N LEU A 76 22.53 0.61 -15.38
CA LEU A 76 23.42 1.75 -15.15
C LEU A 76 24.39 1.50 -13.99
N TYR A 77 23.93 0.86 -12.91
CA TYR A 77 24.77 0.45 -11.79
C TYR A 77 25.82 -0.59 -12.23
N LYS A 78 25.44 -1.58 -13.05
CA LYS A 78 26.36 -2.58 -13.62
C LYS A 78 27.45 -1.94 -14.48
N PHE A 79 27.13 -0.91 -15.25
CA PHE A 79 28.10 -0.16 -16.06
C PHE A 79 28.94 0.84 -15.24
N LYS A 80 28.77 0.88 -13.90
CA LYS A 80 29.45 1.82 -12.98
C LYS A 80 29.21 3.29 -13.34
N ILE A 81 28.13 3.58 -14.07
CA ILE A 81 27.67 4.94 -14.33
C ILE A 81 27.01 5.51 -13.06
N VAL A 82 26.36 4.63 -12.31
CA VAL A 82 25.65 4.93 -11.06
C VAL A 82 26.38 4.25 -9.91
N ASN A 83 26.68 5.02 -8.87
CA ASN A 83 27.28 4.53 -7.62
C ASN A 83 26.23 4.51 -6.50
N ASP A 84 26.57 3.91 -5.35
CA ASP A 84 25.69 3.82 -4.17
C ASP A 84 25.08 5.18 -3.78
N PHE A 85 25.84 6.26 -3.91
CA PHE A 85 25.36 7.63 -3.71
C PHE A 85 24.11 7.99 -4.53
N HIS A 86 24.11 7.65 -5.82
CA HIS A 86 22.99 7.92 -6.71
C HIS A 86 21.77 7.08 -6.34
N THR A 87 21.99 5.87 -5.84
CA THR A 87 20.93 5.01 -5.31
C THR A 87 20.27 5.64 -4.08
N ILE A 88 21.05 6.26 -3.17
CA ILE A 88 20.51 6.97 -1.99
C ILE A 88 19.65 8.15 -2.45
N LEU A 89 20.14 8.94 -3.40
CA LEU A 89 19.39 10.07 -3.94
C LEU A 89 18.09 9.62 -4.61
N PHE A 90 18.14 8.54 -5.38
CA PHE A 90 16.96 8.00 -6.06
C PHE A 90 15.88 7.57 -5.06
N THR A 91 16.21 6.75 -4.08
CA THR A 91 15.24 6.29 -3.06
C THR A 91 14.75 7.43 -2.17
N GLY A 92 15.63 8.36 -1.79
CA GLY A 92 15.26 9.56 -1.07
C GLY A 92 14.29 10.45 -1.85
N SER A 93 14.51 10.62 -3.17
CA SER A 93 13.61 11.39 -4.02
C SER A 93 12.21 10.77 -4.11
N LEU A 94 12.10 9.44 -4.21
CA LEU A 94 10.81 8.73 -4.18
C LEU A 94 10.07 8.95 -2.86
N GLN A 95 10.77 8.90 -1.73
CA GLN A 95 10.18 9.17 -0.41
C GLN A 95 9.69 10.62 -0.31
N ILE A 96 10.45 11.59 -0.82
CA ILE A 96 10.03 13.00 -0.89
C ILE A 96 8.79 13.16 -1.75
N ILE A 97 8.71 12.50 -2.92
CA ILE A 97 7.52 12.53 -3.78
C ILE A 97 6.29 12.03 -3.01
N ILE A 98 6.40 10.93 -2.25
CA ILE A 98 5.30 10.41 -1.42
C ILE A 98 4.85 11.45 -0.39
N ILE A 99 5.79 12.11 0.28
CA ILE A 99 5.51 13.15 1.28
C ILE A 99 4.77 14.33 0.62
N ILE A 100 5.27 14.84 -0.51
CA ILE A 100 4.65 15.96 -1.25
C ILE A 100 3.22 15.59 -1.67
N CYS A 101 3.04 14.39 -2.24
CA CYS A 101 1.72 13.90 -2.65
C CYS A 101 0.75 13.89 -1.46
N TYR A 102 1.18 13.44 -0.29
CA TYR A 102 0.35 13.46 0.90
C TYR A 102 0.02 14.88 1.39
N VAL A 103 0.99 15.79 1.36
CA VAL A 103 0.77 17.19 1.73
C VAL A 103 -0.29 17.82 0.80
N LEU A 104 -0.20 17.59 -0.50
CA LEU A 104 -1.21 18.03 -1.47
C LEU A 104 -2.59 17.45 -1.17
N PHE A 105 -2.66 16.16 -0.83
CA PHE A 105 -3.90 15.51 -0.43
C PHE A 105 -4.50 16.14 0.84
N PHE A 106 -3.66 16.44 1.85
CA PHE A 106 -4.11 17.08 3.09
C PHE A 106 -4.70 18.47 2.83
N PHE A 107 -4.04 19.30 2.02
CA PHE A 107 -4.56 20.61 1.64
C PHE A 107 -5.86 20.51 0.83
N TYR A 108 -5.93 19.59 -0.14
CA TYR A 108 -7.14 19.33 -0.91
C TYR A 108 -8.31 18.94 0.01
N LYS A 109 -8.06 18.08 1.00
CA LYS A 109 -9.08 17.67 1.99
C LYS A 109 -9.63 18.85 2.78
N ILE A 110 -8.75 19.72 3.29
CA ILE A 110 -9.17 20.93 4.04
C ILE A 110 -10.01 21.85 3.16
N PHE A 111 -9.58 22.06 1.91
CA PHE A 111 -10.28 22.93 0.97
C PHE A 111 -11.67 22.38 0.61
N LYS A 112 -11.79 21.07 0.36
CA LYS A 112 -13.07 20.42 0.03
C LYS A 112 -14.04 20.41 1.20
N LEU A 113 -13.55 20.14 2.42
CA LEU A 113 -14.37 20.20 3.65
C LEU A 113 -14.97 21.59 3.90
N LYS A 114 -14.26 22.66 3.53
CA LYS A 114 -14.78 24.03 3.64
C LYS A 114 -15.87 24.37 2.61
N LYS A 115 -15.95 23.66 1.48
CA LYS A 115 -16.77 24.06 0.32
C LYS A 115 -18.10 23.32 0.22
N ASN A 116 -18.30 22.20 0.92
CA ASN A 116 -19.45 21.33 0.72
C ASN A 116 -20.45 21.36 1.88
N ILE A 117 -21.45 22.24 1.77
CA ILE A 117 -22.59 22.34 2.70
C ILE A 117 -23.74 21.39 2.29
N ASP A 118 -23.84 20.99 1.02
CA ASP A 118 -24.91 20.14 0.51
C ASP A 118 -24.39 18.86 -0.16
N HIS A 119 -24.55 17.72 0.52
CA HIS A 119 -24.27 16.41 -0.06
C HIS A 119 -25.44 15.44 0.12
N SER A 120 -25.86 14.87 -1.02
CA SER A 120 -26.75 13.71 -1.08
C SER A 120 -26.15 12.50 -0.35
N LEU A 121 -27.01 11.61 0.15
CA LEU A 121 -26.62 10.42 0.93
C LEU A 121 -25.55 9.56 0.25
N SER A 122 -25.59 9.40 -1.08
CA SER A 122 -24.58 8.61 -1.80
C SER A 122 -23.19 9.26 -1.81
N LYS A 123 -23.11 10.59 -1.94
CA LYS A 123 -21.85 11.34 -1.85
C LYS A 123 -21.27 11.24 -0.45
N ARG A 124 -22.12 11.29 0.59
CA ARG A 124 -21.69 11.14 1.98
C ARG A 124 -21.13 9.75 2.28
N TYR A 125 -21.74 8.69 1.75
CA TYR A 125 -21.23 7.32 1.87
C TYR A 125 -19.87 7.14 1.21
N GLN A 126 -19.71 7.62 -0.04
CA GLN A 126 -18.43 7.58 -0.75
C GLN A 126 -17.35 8.38 -0.01
N GLU A 127 -17.69 9.53 0.57
CA GLU A 127 -16.74 10.28 1.39
C GLU A 127 -16.33 9.55 2.66
N GLU A 128 -17.25 8.85 3.35
CA GLU A 128 -16.92 8.09 4.55
C GLU A 128 -16.01 6.88 4.25
N GLU A 129 -16.25 6.17 3.15
CA GLU A 129 -15.39 5.05 2.72
C GLU A 129 -14.00 5.55 2.27
N ASN A 130 -13.96 6.70 1.60
CA ASN A 130 -12.72 7.38 1.26
C ASN A 130 -11.97 7.90 2.50
N LEU A 131 -12.67 8.33 3.55
CA LEU A 131 -12.07 8.73 4.82
C LEU A 131 -11.45 7.53 5.56
N LYS A 132 -12.10 6.36 5.54
CA LYS A 132 -11.51 5.10 6.06
C LYS A 132 -10.28 4.67 5.26
N SER A 133 -10.30 4.87 3.94
CA SER A 133 -9.11 4.62 3.12
C SER A 133 -7.99 5.65 3.38
N ALA A 134 -8.34 6.90 3.69
CA ALA A 134 -7.39 7.95 4.03
C ALA A 134 -6.76 7.76 5.42
N SER A 135 -7.43 7.12 6.39
CA SER A 135 -6.81 6.78 7.68
C SER A 135 -5.70 5.74 7.52
N LEU A 136 -5.82 4.82 6.56
CA LEU A 136 -4.74 3.88 6.21
C LEU A 136 -3.54 4.60 5.58
N LEU A 137 -3.79 5.63 4.77
CA LEU A 137 -2.74 6.44 4.16
C LEU A 137 -1.86 7.16 5.20
N LYS A 138 -2.41 7.49 6.38
CA LYS A 138 -1.62 8.05 7.51
C LYS A 138 -0.53 7.09 7.97
N TYR A 139 -0.82 5.80 8.09
CA TYR A 139 0.17 4.81 8.50
C TYR A 139 1.26 4.67 7.44
N ILE A 140 0.88 4.59 6.15
CA ILE A 140 1.86 4.55 5.04
C ILE A 140 2.77 5.78 5.10
N LEU A 141 2.23 6.97 5.33
CA LEU A 141 3.02 8.18 5.48
C LEU A 141 3.96 8.11 6.68
N SER A 142 3.47 7.76 7.87
CA SER A 142 4.30 7.69 9.08
C SER A 142 5.49 6.75 8.89
N PHE A 143 5.27 5.58 8.30
CA PHE A 143 6.35 4.65 7.98
C PHE A 143 7.28 5.17 6.88
N THR A 144 6.75 5.87 5.88
CA THR A 144 7.58 6.50 4.83
C THR A 144 8.45 7.61 5.40
N VAL A 145 7.93 8.41 6.33
CA VAL A 145 8.69 9.45 7.04
C VAL A 145 9.76 8.82 7.93
N LEU A 146 9.43 7.74 8.66
CA LEU A 146 10.43 7.00 9.43
C LEU A 146 11.55 6.43 8.53
N ALA A 147 11.18 5.83 7.40
CA ALA A 147 12.12 5.32 6.41
C ALA A 147 12.99 6.43 5.80
N ALA A 148 12.42 7.61 5.55
CA ALA A 148 13.15 8.78 5.04
C ALA A 148 14.11 9.34 6.09
N THR A 149 13.67 9.50 7.34
CA THR A 149 14.52 9.95 8.44
C THR A 149 15.68 8.97 8.66
N TYR A 150 15.41 7.67 8.61
CA TYR A 150 16.45 6.64 8.68
C TYR A 150 17.47 6.81 7.54
N ASN A 151 17.02 6.91 6.28
CA ASN A 151 17.89 7.15 5.13
C ASN A 151 18.77 8.40 5.29
N ILE A 152 18.20 9.52 5.75
CA ILE A 152 18.92 10.78 5.95
C ILE A 152 19.97 10.65 7.06
N VAL A 153 19.61 10.08 8.21
CA VAL A 153 20.53 9.88 9.33
C VAL A 153 21.71 9.00 8.90
N PHE A 154 21.41 7.91 8.19
CA PHE A 154 22.45 7.00 7.70
C PHE A 154 23.31 7.62 6.59
N TYR A 155 22.74 8.46 5.73
CA TYR A 155 23.50 9.24 4.75
C TYR A 155 24.50 10.19 5.43
N ILE A 156 24.07 10.89 6.48
CA ILE A 156 24.96 11.77 7.26
C ILE A 156 26.10 10.97 7.89
N ILE A 157 25.79 9.80 8.46
CA ILE A 157 26.78 8.89 9.02
C ILE A 157 27.78 8.42 7.94
N TYR A 158 27.28 8.02 6.77
CA TYR A 158 28.08 7.56 5.64
C TYR A 158 29.13 8.60 5.20
N VAL A 159 28.68 9.86 5.01
CA VAL A 159 29.54 10.97 4.57
C VAL A 159 30.54 11.35 5.66
N ARG A 160 30.13 11.38 6.93
CA ARG A 160 30.96 11.89 8.04
C ARG A 160 32.07 10.94 8.46
N TYR A 161 31.84 9.63 8.40
CA TYR A 161 32.80 8.62 8.87
C TYR A 161 33.53 7.89 7.75
N ASN A 162 33.35 8.32 6.49
CA ASN A 162 34.03 7.78 5.32
C ASN A 162 33.90 6.25 5.24
N PHE A 163 32.66 5.77 5.34
CA PHE A 163 32.30 4.36 5.53
C PHE A 163 32.69 3.43 4.37
N TYR A 164 33.35 3.92 3.30
CA TYR A 164 33.97 3.11 2.25
C TYR A 164 34.84 1.96 2.80
N LYS A 165 35.38 2.11 4.02
CA LYS A 165 36.23 1.10 4.69
C LYS A 165 35.46 -0.12 5.23
N TYR A 166 34.15 -0.03 5.48
CA TYR A 166 33.36 -1.08 6.12
C TYR A 166 32.59 -1.99 5.15
N GLY A 167 32.77 -1.79 3.84
CA GLY A 167 32.28 -2.70 2.78
C GLY A 167 30.77 -2.70 2.56
N GLY A 168 30.31 -3.63 1.69
CA GLY A 168 28.91 -3.71 1.22
C GLY A 168 27.86 -4.11 2.28
N GLY A 169 28.27 -4.48 3.49
CA GLY A 169 27.32 -4.74 4.58
C GLY A 169 26.53 -3.49 5.00
N PHE A 170 27.13 -2.31 4.86
CA PHE A 170 26.51 -1.04 5.20
C PHE A 170 25.47 -0.61 4.14
N SER A 171 25.69 -0.95 2.86
CA SER A 171 24.69 -0.75 1.79
C SER A 171 23.52 -1.73 1.89
N LEU A 172 23.63 -2.82 2.65
CA LEU A 172 22.47 -3.66 2.94
C LEU A 172 21.57 -3.00 3.99
N LEU A 173 22.14 -2.53 5.10
CA LEU A 173 21.39 -1.92 6.20
C LEU A 173 20.70 -0.61 5.79
N THR A 174 21.40 0.24 5.04
CA THR A 174 20.87 1.55 4.63
C THR A 174 19.75 1.46 3.61
N PHE A 175 19.73 0.44 2.76
CA PHE A 175 18.75 0.33 1.67
C PHE A 175 17.67 -0.72 1.93
N GLN A 176 18.03 -1.90 2.43
CA GLN A 176 17.07 -2.99 2.60
C GLN A 176 16.14 -2.73 3.78
N VAL A 177 16.61 -2.15 4.88
CA VAL A 177 15.76 -1.93 6.06
C VAL A 177 14.62 -0.94 5.77
N PRO A 178 14.86 0.25 5.18
CA PRO A 178 13.78 1.18 4.84
C PRO A 178 12.82 0.61 3.80
N GLN A 179 13.34 -0.09 2.78
CA GLN A 179 12.53 -0.75 1.77
C GLN A 179 11.67 -1.85 2.39
N LEU A 180 12.25 -2.70 3.23
CA LEU A 180 11.54 -3.80 3.90
C LEU A 180 10.46 -3.27 4.84
N ILE A 181 10.74 -2.22 5.62
CA ILE A 181 9.73 -1.52 6.41
C ILE A 181 8.59 -1.07 5.50
N GLN A 182 8.90 -0.42 4.38
CA GLN A 182 7.91 0.09 3.44
C GLN A 182 7.08 -1.03 2.79
N VAL A 183 7.70 -2.15 2.38
CA VAL A 183 7.00 -3.35 1.87
C VAL A 183 6.09 -3.93 2.95
N MET A 184 6.62 -4.15 4.15
CA MET A 184 5.85 -4.70 5.26
C MET A 184 4.65 -3.81 5.61
N THR A 185 4.82 -2.49 5.64
CA THR A 185 3.73 -1.56 5.87
C THR A 185 2.67 -1.67 4.78
N THR A 186 3.05 -1.69 3.50
CA THR A 186 2.08 -1.84 2.41
C THR A 186 1.35 -3.17 2.46
N ALA A 187 2.05 -4.27 2.76
CA ALA A 187 1.45 -5.58 2.95
C ALA A 187 0.45 -5.57 4.11
N ILE A 188 0.84 -5.05 5.28
CA ILE A 188 -0.04 -4.91 6.45
C ILE A 188 -1.28 -4.07 6.10
N VAL A 189 -1.12 -2.94 5.41
CA VAL A 189 -2.24 -2.09 5.01
C VAL A 189 -3.17 -2.81 4.04
N ILE A 190 -2.64 -3.54 3.05
CA ILE A 190 -3.46 -4.35 2.12
C ILE A 190 -4.20 -5.44 2.89
N LEU A 191 -3.54 -6.12 3.84
CA LEU A 191 -4.16 -7.15 4.67
C LEU A 191 -5.27 -6.59 5.56
N ILE A 192 -5.09 -5.40 6.13
CA ILE A 192 -6.13 -4.69 6.89
C ILE A 192 -7.29 -4.27 5.99
N GLN A 193 -7.01 -3.81 4.78
CA GLN A 193 -8.02 -3.30 3.84
C GLN A 193 -8.85 -4.43 3.22
N GLN A 194 -8.24 -5.60 2.97
CA GLN A 194 -8.95 -6.75 2.43
C GLN A 194 -9.71 -7.49 3.54
N ARG A 195 -10.99 -7.14 3.73
CA ARG A 195 -11.96 -8.00 4.44
C ARG A 195 -12.00 -9.43 3.87
N VAL A 196 -11.58 -9.60 2.62
CA VAL A 196 -11.42 -10.89 1.94
C VAL A 196 -10.30 -11.72 2.58
N PHE A 197 -9.19 -11.12 3.00
CA PHE A 197 -8.12 -11.84 3.69
C PHE A 197 -8.59 -12.35 5.05
N TYR A 198 -9.34 -11.54 5.83
CA TYR A 198 -9.97 -12.03 7.07
C TYR A 198 -10.93 -13.19 6.81
N ARG A 199 -11.74 -13.14 5.74
CA ARG A 199 -12.64 -14.24 5.37
C ARG A 199 -11.88 -15.49 4.92
N ILE A 200 -10.80 -15.34 4.14
CA ILE A 200 -9.94 -16.43 3.68
C ILE A 200 -9.16 -17.01 4.86
N PHE A 201 -8.61 -16.18 5.73
CA PHE A 201 -7.88 -16.58 6.92
C PHE A 201 -8.79 -17.28 7.92
N ILE A 202 -10.04 -16.83 8.12
CA ILE A 202 -11.04 -17.60 8.88
C ILE A 202 -11.31 -18.94 8.21
N LYS A 203 -11.49 -19.00 6.89
CA LYS A 203 -11.71 -20.27 6.19
C LYS A 203 -10.52 -21.21 6.35
N ILE A 204 -9.30 -20.71 6.20
CA ILE A 204 -8.06 -21.46 6.38
C ILE A 204 -7.87 -21.87 7.84
N ALA A 205 -8.14 -20.99 8.80
CA ALA A 205 -8.09 -21.28 10.22
C ALA A 205 -9.16 -22.30 10.63
N ILE A 206 -10.37 -22.25 10.06
CA ILE A 206 -11.40 -23.28 10.26
C ILE A 206 -10.95 -24.62 9.67
N ILE A 207 -10.28 -24.63 8.51
CA ILE A 207 -9.74 -25.84 7.88
C ILE A 207 -8.57 -26.41 8.70
N LEU A 208 -7.66 -25.56 9.19
CA LEU A 208 -6.49 -25.94 9.98
C LEU A 208 -6.85 -26.34 11.42
N CYS A 209 -7.81 -25.64 12.05
CA CYS A 209 -8.32 -25.97 13.38
C CYS A 209 -9.39 -27.08 13.36
N LYS A 210 -9.77 -27.61 12.18
CA LYS A 210 -10.67 -28.77 12.05
C LYS A 210 -10.04 -30.10 12.45
N SER A 211 -8.88 -30.09 13.13
CA SER A 211 -8.27 -31.27 13.73
C SER A 211 -8.73 -31.54 15.17
N ASN A 212 -9.55 -30.70 15.80
CA ASN A 212 -10.20 -31.07 17.05
C ASN A 212 -11.69 -30.71 17.02
N LYS A 213 -12.51 -31.76 17.01
CA LYS A 213 -13.96 -31.71 17.14
C LYS A 213 -14.34 -30.92 18.39
N VAL A 214 -14.93 -29.75 18.19
CA VAL A 214 -15.96 -29.23 19.09
C VAL A 214 -17.18 -29.06 18.21
N CYS A 215 -18.18 -29.90 18.44
CA CYS A 215 -19.53 -29.71 17.93
C CYS A 215 -20.00 -28.32 18.36
N ILE A 216 -19.86 -27.34 17.46
CA ILE A 216 -20.70 -26.16 17.53
C ILE A 216 -22.06 -26.67 17.10
N GLU A 217 -22.97 -26.73 18.07
CA GLU A 217 -24.37 -27.04 17.89
C GLU A 217 -24.90 -26.12 16.77
N ASP A 218 -25.16 -26.71 15.60
CA ASP A 218 -25.78 -26.05 14.47
C ASP A 218 -27.18 -25.63 14.92
N LYS A 219 -27.31 -24.39 15.39
CA LYS A 219 -28.60 -23.70 15.35
C LYS A 219 -28.98 -23.60 13.88
N HIS A 220 -29.80 -24.56 13.46
CA HIS A 220 -30.57 -24.54 12.22
C HIS A 220 -31.29 -23.19 12.12
N TYR A 221 -30.62 -22.19 11.54
CA TYR A 221 -31.31 -21.12 10.87
C TYR A 221 -31.92 -21.76 9.65
N SER A 222 -33.23 -22.03 9.76
CA SER A 222 -34.07 -22.35 8.63
C SER A 222 -33.72 -21.42 7.49
N LEU A 223 -33.37 -22.03 6.35
CA LEU A 223 -33.29 -21.40 5.04
C LEU A 223 -34.70 -20.87 4.69
N GLN A 224 -35.10 -19.78 5.34
CA GLN A 224 -36.17 -18.97 4.85
C GLN A 224 -35.59 -18.27 3.63
N LYS A 225 -35.96 -18.81 2.47
CA LYS A 225 -35.76 -18.25 1.13
C LYS A 225 -36.48 -16.89 1.10
N SER A 226 -35.93 -15.90 1.78
CA SER A 226 -36.40 -14.53 1.68
C SER A 226 -36.02 -14.09 0.28
N ARG A 227 -37.04 -13.94 -0.56
CA ARG A 227 -36.99 -12.96 -1.63
C ARG A 227 -36.32 -11.73 -1.04
N ILE A 228 -35.16 -11.37 -1.56
CA ILE A 228 -34.54 -10.08 -1.29
C ILE A 228 -35.53 -9.08 -1.89
N ASN A 229 -36.51 -8.68 -1.08
CA ASN A 229 -37.33 -7.53 -1.37
C ASN A 229 -36.36 -6.36 -1.43
N ALA A 230 -36.45 -5.59 -2.51
CA ALA A 230 -35.66 -4.39 -2.70
C ALA A 230 -35.69 -3.58 -1.41
N ILE A 231 -34.51 -3.12 -0.96
CA ILE A 231 -34.40 -2.25 0.20
C ILE A 231 -35.26 -1.03 -0.08
N ASP A 232 -36.38 -0.95 0.63
CA ASP A 232 -37.26 0.20 0.54
C ASP A 232 -36.54 1.39 1.20
N LEU A 233 -36.09 2.31 0.35
CA LEU A 233 -35.43 3.56 0.73
C LEU A 233 -36.42 4.58 1.28
N SER A 234 -37.70 4.22 1.47
CA SER A 234 -38.76 5.06 2.03
C SER A 234 -38.52 5.49 3.50
N GLY A 235 -37.45 5.05 4.15
CA GLY A 235 -37.04 5.50 5.48
C GLY A 235 -37.91 4.98 6.62
N ASN A 236 -38.86 4.08 6.34
CA ASN A 236 -39.89 3.68 7.32
C ASN A 236 -39.65 2.31 7.97
N SER A 237 -38.50 1.66 7.74
CA SER A 237 -38.17 0.38 8.36
C SER A 237 -37.19 0.52 9.52
N GLU A 238 -37.46 -0.14 10.64
CA GLU A 238 -36.62 -0.14 11.86
C GLU A 238 -35.14 -0.44 11.58
N ARG A 239 -34.85 -1.35 10.63
CA ARG A 239 -33.47 -1.66 10.21
C ARG A 239 -32.74 -0.46 9.63
N THR A 240 -33.46 0.36 8.88
CA THR A 240 -32.93 1.58 8.27
C THR A 240 -32.64 2.60 9.38
N ASN A 241 -33.53 2.74 10.37
CA ASN A 241 -33.30 3.58 11.55
C ASN A 241 -32.14 3.12 12.44
N VAL A 242 -31.97 1.82 12.69
CA VAL A 242 -30.83 1.31 13.48
C VAL A 242 -29.51 1.59 12.76
N TYR A 243 -29.47 1.36 11.44
CA TYR A 243 -28.28 1.62 10.64
C TYR A 243 -27.96 3.12 10.60
N PHE A 244 -28.96 3.97 10.37
CA PHE A 244 -28.78 5.43 10.36
C PHE A 244 -28.49 6.03 11.73
N ASN A 245 -29.04 5.51 12.82
CA ASN A 245 -28.72 5.96 14.19
C ASN A 245 -27.25 5.65 14.54
N SER A 246 -26.71 4.51 14.10
CA SER A 246 -25.29 4.18 14.28
C SER A 246 -24.37 5.11 13.50
N LEU A 247 -24.78 5.56 12.30
CA LEU A 247 -24.04 6.56 11.53
C LEU A 247 -24.16 7.96 12.17
N GLN A 248 -25.36 8.32 12.66
CA GLN A 248 -25.62 9.62 13.26
C GLN A 248 -24.86 9.81 14.60
N SER A 249 -24.66 8.75 15.39
CA SER A 249 -23.86 8.80 16.61
C SER A 249 -22.37 9.02 16.32
N VAL A 250 -21.82 8.33 15.31
CA VAL A 250 -20.44 8.56 14.81
C VAL A 250 -20.28 9.99 14.27
N TRP A 251 -21.31 10.54 13.64
CA TRP A 251 -21.27 11.89 13.08
C TRP A 251 -21.35 13.00 14.14
N LYS A 252 -22.08 12.80 15.25
CA LYS A 252 -22.06 13.74 16.38
C LYS A 252 -20.67 13.82 17.02
N LEU A 253 -19.96 12.69 17.09
CA LEU A 253 -18.60 12.64 17.64
C LEU A 253 -17.58 13.45 16.82
N ASN A 254 -17.70 13.44 15.49
CA ASN A 254 -16.79 14.14 14.57
C ASN A 254 -17.07 15.65 14.42
N LYS A 255 -18.18 16.17 14.96
CA LYS A 255 -18.48 17.62 14.94
C LYS A 255 -17.93 18.37 16.15
N THR A 256 -17.51 17.65 17.19
CA THR A 256 -16.98 18.21 18.44
C THR A 256 -15.46 18.12 18.56
N THR A 257 -14.77 17.72 17.49
CA THR A 257 -13.30 17.74 17.36
C THR A 257 -12.90 18.61 16.18
#